data_AF-A0A414T7V7-F1
#
_entry.id   AF-A0A414T7V7-F1
#
_cell.length_a   1.000
_cell.length_b   1.000
_cell.length_c   1.000
_cell.angle_alpha   90.00
_cell.angle_beta   90.00
_cell.angle_gamma   90.00
#
_symmetry.space_group_name_H-M   'P 1'
#
loop_
_entity.id
_entity.type
_entity.pdbx_description
1 polymer ?
#
loop_
_entity_poly.entity_id
_entity_poly.type
_entity_poly.pdbx_seq_one_letter_code
_entity_poly.pdbx_strand_id
1 'polypeptide(L)'
;MSLQKIGFIGLGLIGGSIVKKLHALHPELTMIATAHHAETVAEAYKEHLIINNTPCELKDFADCDYIFLCTPTKKNIEYLQQLKDVISPDCIITDVGSVKTEIHREVIRLGLEANFIGGHPMAGSEKTGLSNASETLLENAYYIITPTTKSPSPAVEELTGLVRSLGAIPLVLGYEQHDYATAAISHLPHVIAYSLVNLVRESDDENEIMKTIAAGGFKDITRIASSSPVMWENICLSNQEQILKLLDNYIHTLEVMRTNIADADSPALLDAFTAAKDYRDSITITAKGALKNVYELYLDLIDETGGIATVATILASNNLSIKNIGIIHNREFEGGVLRLEMYDGESLALAVALLKKHHYTIYER
;
A
#
# COMPACT_ATOMS: atom_id res chain seq x y z
N MET A 1 17.58 21.08 5.54
CA MET A 1 18.57 21.18 6.65
C MET A 1 19.24 19.81 6.77
N SER A 2 20.26 19.60 7.62
CA SER A 2 20.65 18.21 7.92
C SER A 2 19.61 17.66 8.91
N LEU A 3 18.81 16.68 8.50
CA LEU A 3 17.90 15.95 9.40
C LEU A 3 18.71 15.42 10.60
N GLN A 4 18.41 15.86 11.83
CA GLN A 4 19.12 15.45 13.05
C GLN A 4 18.20 14.76 14.05
N LYS A 5 16.97 15.26 14.22
CA LYS A 5 16.03 14.76 15.23
C LYS A 5 14.65 14.46 14.64
N ILE A 6 14.18 13.24 14.87
CA ILE A 6 12.84 12.79 14.44
C ILE A 6 12.03 12.34 15.65
N GLY A 7 10.81 12.86 15.74
CA GLY A 7 9.82 12.42 16.72
C GLY A 7 8.82 11.45 16.13
N PHE A 8 8.45 10.41 16.88
CA PHE A 8 7.40 9.47 16.53
C PHE A 8 6.25 9.52 17.54
N ILE A 9 5.05 9.84 17.07
CA ILE A 9 3.84 9.75 17.86
C ILE A 9 3.08 8.50 17.41
N GLY A 10 3.21 7.43 18.19
CA GLY A 10 2.78 6.09 17.83
C GLY A 10 3.93 5.24 17.27
N LEU A 11 4.25 4.15 17.97
CA LEU A 11 5.24 3.15 17.55
C LEU A 11 4.59 1.79 17.31
N GLY A 12 3.55 1.79 16.47
CA GLY A 12 2.90 0.56 16.01
C GLY A 12 3.70 -0.16 14.92
N LEU A 13 3.02 -0.96 14.11
CA LEU A 13 3.63 -1.68 12.97
C LEU A 13 4.35 -0.73 12.01
N ILE A 14 3.66 0.30 11.52
CA ILE A 14 4.18 1.21 10.50
C ILE A 14 5.26 2.14 11.09
N GLY A 15 4.94 2.85 12.18
CA GLY A 15 5.89 3.74 12.84
C GLY A 15 7.16 3.01 13.29
N GLY A 16 7.01 1.81 13.86
CA GLY A 16 8.14 0.96 14.23
C GLY A 16 8.97 0.52 13.02
N SER A 17 8.34 0.24 11.88
CA SER A 17 9.06 -0.19 10.68
C SER A 17 9.88 0.94 10.07
N ILE A 18 9.32 2.16 10.07
CA ILE A 18 10.03 3.38 9.66
C ILE A 18 11.21 3.61 10.60
N VAL A 19 11.00 3.58 11.92
CA VAL A 19 12.08 3.77 12.91
C VAL A 19 13.18 2.74 12.75
N LYS A 20 12.86 1.44 12.62
CA LYS A 20 13.86 0.38 12.43
C LYS A 20 14.69 0.64 11.17
N LYS A 21 14.05 0.96 10.05
CA LYS A 21 14.75 1.23 8.79
C LYS A 21 15.62 2.48 8.87
N LEU A 22 15.14 3.56 9.50
CA LEU A 22 15.92 4.78 9.69
C LEU A 22 17.11 4.57 10.62
N HIS A 23 16.93 3.82 11.70
CA HIS A 23 18.02 3.46 12.60
C HIS A 23 19.15 2.70 11.86
N ALA A 24 18.78 1.74 11.01
CA ALA A 24 19.73 0.96 10.23
C ALA A 24 20.49 1.80 9.18
N LEU A 25 19.83 2.80 8.57
CA LEU A 25 20.43 3.65 7.53
C LEU A 25 21.22 4.83 8.11
N HIS A 26 20.77 5.35 9.25
CA HIS A 26 21.23 6.60 9.85
C HIS A 26 21.34 6.47 11.38
N PRO A 27 22.31 5.68 11.88
CA PRO A 27 22.49 5.46 13.32
C PRO A 27 22.83 6.74 14.11
N GLU A 28 23.22 7.82 13.43
CA GLU A 28 23.46 9.14 14.00
C GLU A 28 22.18 9.94 14.31
N LEU A 29 21.02 9.56 13.75
CA LEU A 29 19.77 10.28 13.98
C LEU A 29 19.29 10.11 15.41
N THR A 30 18.95 11.23 16.04
CA THR A 30 18.27 11.22 17.33
C THR A 30 16.79 10.97 17.11
N MET A 31 16.31 9.81 17.59
CA MET A 31 14.88 9.48 17.50
C MET A 31 14.25 9.42 18.90
N ILE A 32 13.11 10.09 19.05
CA ILE A 32 12.29 10.05 20.27
C ILE A 32 10.89 9.56 19.94
N ALA A 33 10.18 9.04 20.94
CA ALA A 33 8.82 8.60 20.72
C ALA A 33 7.89 8.71 21.92
N THR A 34 6.59 8.80 21.61
CA THR A 34 5.51 8.55 22.55
C THR A 34 4.55 7.54 21.95
N ALA A 35 3.89 6.74 22.78
CA ALA A 35 2.94 5.73 22.35
C ALA A 35 1.84 5.57 23.39
N HIS A 36 0.70 4.97 23.00
CA HIS A 36 -0.41 4.71 23.92
C HIS A 36 0.00 3.82 25.11
N HIS A 37 0.83 2.80 24.84
CA HIS A 37 1.33 1.88 25.85
C HIS A 37 2.80 2.21 26.15
N ALA A 38 3.13 2.40 27.43
CA ALA A 38 4.49 2.71 27.85
C ALA A 38 5.47 1.58 27.53
N GLU A 39 4.97 0.34 27.53
CA GLU A 39 5.71 -0.86 27.18
C GLU A 39 6.27 -0.80 25.76
N THR A 40 5.54 -0.19 24.81
CA THR A 40 6.01 -0.02 23.43
C THR A 40 7.24 0.88 23.33
N VAL A 41 7.28 1.95 24.14
CA VAL A 41 8.44 2.86 24.19
C VAL A 41 9.62 2.17 24.88
N ALA A 42 9.35 1.45 25.97
CA ALA A 42 10.38 0.67 26.66
C ALA A 42 11.00 -0.42 25.77
N GLU A 43 10.20 -1.09 24.93
CA GLU A 43 10.64 -2.07 23.94
C GLU A 43 11.52 -1.41 22.87
N ALA A 44 11.08 -0.30 22.27
CA ALA A 44 11.88 0.44 21.28
C ALA A 44 13.22 0.93 21.85
N TYR A 45 13.23 1.43 23.09
CA TYR A 45 14.45 1.83 23.77
C TYR A 45 15.41 0.65 24.00
N LYS A 46 14.87 -0.52 24.39
CA LYS A 46 15.65 -1.75 24.58
C LYS A 46 16.26 -2.25 23.28
N GLU A 47 15.58 -2.04 22.15
CA GLU A 47 16.10 -2.30 20.80
C GLU A 47 17.05 -1.19 20.29
N HIS A 48 17.36 -0.17 21.10
CA HIS A 48 18.20 0.99 20.76
C HIS A 48 17.67 1.85 19.59
N LEU A 49 16.38 1.72 19.29
CA LEU A 49 15.73 2.43 18.18
C LEU A 49 15.43 3.90 18.48
N ILE A 50 15.27 4.23 19.76
CA ILE A 50 14.98 5.58 20.26
C ILE A 50 15.80 5.84 21.52
N ILE A 51 15.97 7.11 21.88
CA ILE A 51 16.79 7.51 23.04
C ILE A 51 16.02 7.56 24.37
N ASN A 52 14.68 7.62 24.33
CA ASN A 52 13.85 7.75 25.54
C ASN A 52 13.25 6.40 25.96
N ASN A 53 13.35 6.06 27.25
CA ASN A 53 12.84 4.80 27.82
C ASN A 53 11.41 4.89 28.39
N THR A 54 10.86 6.10 28.48
CA THR A 54 9.47 6.38 28.87
C THR A 54 8.80 7.26 27.83
N PRO A 55 7.47 7.19 27.64
CA PRO A 55 6.77 8.03 26.67
C PRO A 55 7.10 9.51 26.84
N CYS A 56 7.53 10.16 25.75
CA CYS A 56 7.75 11.60 25.73
C CYS A 56 6.44 12.38 25.94
N GLU A 57 6.57 13.54 26.59
CA GLU A 57 5.54 14.57 26.57
C GLU A 57 5.64 15.35 25.25
N LEU A 58 4.55 16.02 24.84
CA LEU A 58 4.55 16.74 23.56
C LEU A 58 5.63 17.84 23.51
N LYS A 59 5.93 18.51 24.62
CA LYS A 59 6.99 19.53 24.70
C LYS A 59 8.37 19.01 24.28
N ASP A 60 8.63 17.70 24.40
CA ASP A 60 9.91 17.09 24.05
C ASP A 60 10.15 17.04 22.53
N PHE A 61 9.10 17.32 21.74
CA PHE A 61 9.12 17.37 20.28
C PHE A 61 9.41 18.78 19.71
N ALA A 62 9.62 19.79 20.55
CA ALA A 62 9.77 21.19 20.12
C ALA A 62 10.98 21.46 19.21
N ASP A 63 12.04 20.69 19.36
CA ASP A 63 13.31 20.74 18.61
C ASP A 63 13.41 19.63 17.54
N CYS A 64 12.33 18.91 17.24
CA CYS A 64 12.31 17.96 16.13
C CYS A 64 12.34 18.66 14.78
N ASP A 65 13.09 18.09 13.83
CA ASP A 65 13.06 18.49 12.41
C ASP A 65 11.83 17.87 11.72
N TYR A 66 11.56 16.60 12.06
CA TYR A 66 10.39 15.86 11.58
C TYR A 66 9.61 15.24 12.72
N ILE A 67 8.28 15.21 12.59
CA ILE A 67 7.39 14.46 13.48
C ILE A 67 6.51 13.54 12.64
N PHE A 68 6.61 12.23 12.87
CA PHE A 68 5.76 11.22 12.27
C PHE A 68 4.56 10.92 13.17
N LEU A 69 3.37 11.20 12.66
CA LEU A 69 2.09 10.87 13.27
C LEU A 69 1.63 9.48 12.80
N CYS A 70 1.85 8.49 13.67
CA CYS A 70 1.69 7.07 13.41
C CYS A 70 0.57 6.42 14.23
N THR A 71 -0.40 7.22 14.68
CA THR A 71 -1.61 6.74 15.35
C THR A 71 -2.81 6.70 14.38
N PRO A 72 -3.97 6.14 14.76
CA PRO A 72 -5.19 6.24 13.94
C PRO A 72 -5.52 7.71 13.59
N THR A 73 -6.06 7.96 12.39
CA THR A 73 -6.24 9.31 11.83
C THR A 73 -6.90 10.30 12.80
N LYS A 74 -7.99 9.90 13.48
CA LYS A 74 -8.67 10.76 14.47
C LYS A 74 -7.76 11.18 15.62
N LYS A 75 -6.91 10.25 16.08
CA LYS A 75 -5.95 10.53 17.16
C LYS A 75 -4.80 11.41 16.67
N ASN A 76 -4.34 11.23 15.43
CA ASN A 76 -3.38 12.14 14.80
C ASN A 76 -3.90 13.59 14.73
N ILE A 77 -5.19 13.78 14.43
CA ILE A 77 -5.85 15.10 14.42
C ILE A 77 -5.81 15.73 15.82
N GLU A 78 -6.09 14.97 16.88
CA GLU A 78 -5.96 15.46 18.27
C GLU A 78 -4.52 15.87 18.61
N TYR A 79 -3.51 15.14 18.11
CA TYR A 79 -2.11 15.50 18.31
C TYR A 79 -1.71 16.75 17.53
N LEU A 80 -2.19 16.93 16.30
CA LEU A 80 -1.95 18.16 15.51
C LEU A 80 -2.39 19.42 16.26
N GLN A 81 -3.56 19.37 16.90
CA GLN A 81 -4.07 20.50 17.69
C GLN A 81 -3.13 20.89 18.82
N GLN A 82 -2.54 19.90 19.49
CA GLN A 82 -1.64 20.11 20.62
C GLN A 82 -0.21 20.50 20.18
N LEU A 83 0.25 19.97 19.05
CA LEU A 83 1.57 20.26 18.50
C LEU A 83 1.70 21.67 17.94
N LYS A 84 0.58 22.30 17.54
CA LYS A 84 0.55 23.64 16.96
C LYS A 84 1.39 24.66 17.74
N ASP A 85 1.29 24.65 19.07
CA ASP A 85 1.94 25.62 19.95
C ASP A 85 3.28 25.10 20.52
N VAL A 86 3.76 23.96 20.02
CA VAL A 86 4.95 23.25 20.52
C VAL A 86 6.08 23.25 19.50
N ILE A 87 5.76 22.97 18.23
CA ILE A 87 6.76 22.75 17.19
C ILE A 87 7.53 24.01 16.82
N SER A 88 8.76 23.84 16.34
CA SER A 88 9.49 24.92 15.69
C SER A 88 8.83 25.32 14.36
N PRO A 89 9.02 26.58 13.89
CA PRO A 89 8.48 27.01 12.59
C PRO A 89 9.00 26.23 11.39
N ASP A 90 10.16 25.58 11.51
CA ASP A 90 10.82 24.81 10.45
C ASP A 90 10.52 23.30 10.53
N CYS A 91 9.86 22.83 11.60
CA CYS A 91 9.49 21.43 11.77
C CYS A 91 8.47 20.98 10.72
N ILE A 92 8.69 19.80 10.14
CA ILE A 92 7.75 19.14 9.23
C ILE A 92 7.05 17.99 9.95
N ILE A 93 5.73 18.07 10.04
CA ILE A 93 4.85 17.01 10.50
C ILE A 93 4.41 16.19 9.28
N THR A 94 4.53 14.87 9.36
CA THR A 94 3.97 13.93 8.39
C THR A 94 3.15 12.88 9.10
N ASP A 95 2.18 12.28 8.43
CA ASP A 95 1.41 11.14 8.95
C ASP A 95 1.62 9.88 8.09
N VAL A 96 0.99 8.79 8.50
CA VAL A 96 0.99 7.50 7.75
C VAL A 96 -0.42 6.94 7.57
N GLY A 97 -1.46 7.76 7.73
CA GLY A 97 -2.85 7.31 7.71
C GLY A 97 -3.31 6.86 6.31
N SER A 98 -4.32 6.01 6.25
CA SER A 98 -4.87 5.52 4.98
C SER A 98 -5.85 6.49 4.28
N VAL A 99 -6.22 7.58 4.95
CA VAL A 99 -7.13 8.63 4.46
C VAL A 99 -6.50 9.99 4.75
N LYS A 100 -6.60 10.95 3.83
CA LYS A 100 -5.80 12.20 3.87
C LYS A 100 -6.64 13.47 3.99
N THR A 101 -7.87 13.50 3.49
CA THR A 101 -8.69 14.72 3.44
C THR A 101 -8.99 15.27 4.84
N GLU A 102 -9.37 14.42 5.79
CA GLU A 102 -9.72 14.85 7.15
C GLU A 102 -8.57 15.56 7.87
N ILE A 103 -7.37 14.96 7.82
CA ILE A 103 -6.17 15.53 8.46
C ILE A 103 -5.70 16.81 7.75
N HIS A 104 -5.79 16.87 6.41
CA HIS A 104 -5.48 18.08 5.65
C HIS A 104 -6.45 19.24 5.96
N ARG A 105 -7.76 18.97 6.06
CA ARG A 105 -8.75 19.97 6.47
C ARG A 105 -8.44 20.54 7.85
N GLU A 106 -8.00 19.69 8.78
CA GLU A 106 -7.60 20.14 10.11
C GLU A 106 -6.32 20.98 10.09
N VAL A 107 -5.31 20.57 9.32
CA VAL A 107 -4.07 21.34 9.12
C VAL A 107 -4.36 22.74 8.59
N ILE A 108 -5.26 22.87 7.61
CA ILE A 108 -5.71 24.17 7.08
C ILE A 108 -6.38 25.00 8.18
N ARG A 109 -7.32 24.39 8.93
CA ARG A 109 -8.04 25.06 10.04
C ARG A 109 -7.09 25.59 11.11
N LEU A 110 -6.02 24.85 11.40
CA LEU A 110 -5.02 25.20 12.40
C LEU A 110 -3.98 26.19 11.89
N GLY A 111 -3.86 26.39 10.58
CA GLY A 111 -2.83 27.24 9.97
C GLY A 111 -1.46 26.57 9.89
N LEU A 112 -1.40 25.24 9.90
CA LEU A 112 -0.15 24.44 9.88
C LEU A 112 0.28 24.01 8.47
N GLU A 113 -0.28 24.61 7.43
CA GLU A 113 -0.06 24.16 6.05
C GLU A 113 1.43 24.16 5.64
N ALA A 114 2.22 25.11 6.13
CA ALA A 114 3.66 25.16 5.86
C ALA A 114 4.46 24.07 6.60
N ASN A 115 3.90 23.52 7.68
CA ASN A 115 4.53 22.55 8.57
C ASN A 115 4.03 21.13 8.36
N PHE A 116 3.18 20.86 7.36
CA PHE A 116 2.59 19.54 7.18
C PHE A 116 2.76 19.02 5.75
N ILE A 117 3.10 17.73 5.63
CA ILE A 117 3.07 16.97 4.40
C ILE A 117 2.46 15.60 4.72
N GLY A 118 1.28 15.28 4.20
CA GLY A 118 0.61 14.02 4.56
C GLY A 118 1.26 12.82 3.90
N GLY A 119 1.24 11.67 4.57
CA GLY A 119 1.85 10.43 4.09
C GLY A 119 0.91 9.24 4.17
N HIS A 120 1.08 8.29 3.25
CA HIS A 120 0.41 6.99 3.28
C HIS A 120 1.32 5.91 2.68
N PRO A 121 2.06 5.15 3.51
CA PRO A 121 2.69 3.92 3.08
C PRO A 121 1.60 2.90 2.77
N MET A 122 1.49 2.47 1.50
CA MET A 122 0.59 1.42 1.06
C MET A 122 1.19 0.04 1.34
N ALA A 123 1.61 -0.15 2.59
CA ALA A 123 2.15 -1.37 3.15
C ALA A 123 1.45 -1.66 4.47
N GLY A 124 1.28 -2.93 4.81
CA GLY A 124 0.63 -3.30 6.05
C GLY A 124 0.57 -4.81 6.23
N SER A 125 0.22 -5.21 7.44
CA SER A 125 -0.07 -6.59 7.81
C SER A 125 -1.32 -6.59 8.68
N GLU A 126 -2.00 -7.72 8.71
CA GLU A 126 -3.02 -8.07 9.70
C GLU A 126 -2.51 -8.03 11.14
N LYS A 127 -1.18 -8.10 11.33
CA LYS A 127 -0.51 -7.98 12.63
C LYS A 127 -0.34 -6.52 13.03
N THR A 128 -0.23 -6.26 14.33
CA THR A 128 -0.08 -4.91 14.88
C THR A 128 1.04 -4.84 15.91
N GLY A 129 1.47 -3.62 16.27
CA GLY A 129 2.50 -3.39 17.28
C GLY A 129 3.95 -3.42 16.77
N LEU A 130 4.86 -2.91 17.60
CA LEU A 130 6.29 -2.78 17.32
C LEU A 130 6.99 -4.12 17.10
N SER A 131 6.59 -5.15 17.84
CA SER A 131 7.16 -6.50 17.73
C SER A 131 6.97 -7.13 16.34
N ASN A 132 5.99 -6.65 15.57
CA ASN A 132 5.74 -7.09 14.19
C ASN A 132 6.32 -6.12 13.14
N ALA A 133 6.98 -5.04 13.57
CA ALA A 133 7.63 -4.09 12.68
C ALA A 133 8.90 -4.69 12.06
N SER A 134 9.14 -4.35 10.79
CA SER A 134 10.27 -4.82 10.00
C SER A 134 10.89 -3.69 9.20
N GLU A 135 12.23 -3.69 9.08
CA GLU A 135 12.99 -2.77 8.22
C GLU A 135 12.62 -2.87 6.74
N THR A 136 12.05 -4.01 6.32
CA THR A 136 11.70 -4.30 4.93
C THR A 136 10.22 -4.09 4.62
N LEU A 137 9.40 -3.70 5.62
CA LEU A 137 7.94 -3.64 5.45
C LEU A 137 7.51 -2.69 4.32
N LEU A 138 8.26 -1.60 4.12
CA LEU A 138 7.96 -0.56 3.13
C LEU A 138 8.65 -0.80 1.78
N GLU A 139 9.50 -1.82 1.65
CA GLU A 139 10.28 -2.06 0.43
C GLU A 139 9.37 -2.39 -0.76
N ASN A 140 9.57 -1.67 -1.86
CA ASN A 140 8.78 -1.76 -3.10
C ASN A 140 7.28 -1.43 -2.94
N ALA A 141 6.83 -0.97 -1.77
CA ALA A 141 5.48 -0.48 -1.57
C ALA A 141 5.36 0.97 -2.06
N TYR A 142 4.20 1.35 -2.62
CA TYR A 142 3.93 2.75 -2.86
C TYR A 142 3.83 3.51 -1.55
N TYR A 143 4.37 4.72 -1.52
CA TYR A 143 4.18 5.65 -0.42
C TYR A 143 3.67 6.95 -1.01
N ILE A 144 2.40 7.25 -0.73
CA ILE A 144 1.77 8.46 -1.25
C ILE A 144 2.16 9.64 -0.36
N ILE A 145 2.62 10.72 -0.99
CA ILE A 145 2.98 11.98 -0.37
C ILE A 145 1.95 13.01 -0.83
N THR A 146 1.34 13.71 0.13
CA THR A 146 0.28 14.69 -0.10
C THR A 146 0.67 16.03 0.50
N PRO A 147 1.40 16.89 -0.24
CA PRO A 147 1.72 18.23 0.24
C PRO A 147 0.46 19.09 0.31
N THR A 148 0.50 20.11 1.16
CA THR A 148 -0.48 21.21 1.14
C THR A 148 -0.10 22.23 0.07
N THR A 149 -0.97 23.23 -0.14
CA THR A 149 -0.67 24.35 -1.04
C THR A 149 0.47 25.26 -0.54
N LYS A 150 0.84 25.18 0.74
CA LYS A 150 1.90 25.99 1.36
C LYS A 150 3.10 25.18 1.82
N SER A 151 3.12 23.86 1.61
CA SER A 151 4.27 23.02 1.94
C SER A 151 5.50 23.51 1.15
N PRO A 152 6.64 23.77 1.80
CA PRO A 152 7.84 24.20 1.10
C PRO A 152 8.33 23.12 0.13
N SER A 153 8.58 23.49 -1.15
CA SER A 153 9.07 22.52 -2.15
C SER A 153 10.34 21.76 -1.70
N PRO A 154 11.34 22.39 -1.06
CA PRO A 154 12.49 21.66 -0.53
C PRO A 154 12.13 20.58 0.50
N ALA A 155 11.13 20.83 1.35
CA ALA A 155 10.67 19.85 2.34
C ALA A 155 9.96 18.66 1.68
N VAL A 156 9.19 18.89 0.61
CA VAL A 156 8.57 17.82 -0.18
C VAL A 156 9.62 16.96 -0.86
N GLU A 157 10.67 17.57 -1.43
CA GLU A 157 11.80 16.85 -2.03
C GLU A 157 12.59 16.04 -0.99
N GLU A 158 12.83 16.62 0.18
CA GLU A 158 13.51 15.96 1.31
C GLU A 158 12.72 14.74 1.80
N LEU A 159 11.41 14.88 2.06
CA LEU A 159 10.55 13.76 2.43
C LEU A 159 10.46 12.71 1.32
N THR A 160 10.42 13.12 0.05
CA THR A 160 10.46 12.20 -1.10
C THR A 160 11.77 11.40 -1.13
N GLY A 161 12.90 12.05 -0.81
CA GLY A 161 14.20 11.39 -0.66
C GLY A 161 14.22 10.40 0.50
N LEU A 162 13.70 10.80 1.66
CA LEU A 162 13.56 9.96 2.84
C LEU A 162 12.70 8.72 2.55
N VAL A 163 11.53 8.91 1.96
CA VAL A 163 10.64 7.80 1.56
C VAL A 163 11.33 6.83 0.61
N ARG A 164 12.14 7.33 -0.32
CA ARG A 164 12.92 6.48 -1.23
C ARG A 164 14.02 5.71 -0.49
N SER A 165 14.68 6.30 0.51
CA SER A 165 15.71 5.61 1.29
C SER A 165 15.12 4.49 2.16
N LEU A 166 13.85 4.60 2.56
CA LEU A 166 13.11 3.51 3.21
C LEU A 166 12.85 2.30 2.29
N GLY A 167 13.17 2.40 0.99
CA GLY A 167 12.92 1.37 -0.02
C GLY A 167 11.54 1.45 -0.67
N ALA A 168 10.72 2.44 -0.29
CA ALA A 168 9.39 2.65 -0.86
C ALA A 168 9.44 3.39 -2.20
N ILE A 169 8.32 3.37 -2.92
CA ILE A 169 8.11 4.05 -4.20
C ILE A 169 7.29 5.32 -3.93
N PRO A 170 7.92 6.50 -3.82
CA PRO A 170 7.19 7.74 -3.55
C PRO A 170 6.30 8.14 -4.74
N LEU A 171 5.09 8.58 -4.45
CA LEU A 171 4.18 9.19 -5.43
C LEU A 171 3.51 10.42 -4.82
N VAL A 172 3.64 11.57 -5.48
CA VAL A 172 3.07 12.84 -4.99
C VAL A 172 1.69 13.05 -5.62
N LEU A 173 0.67 13.26 -4.80
CA LEU A 173 -0.73 13.47 -5.22
C LEU A 173 -1.41 14.53 -4.34
N GLY A 174 -2.51 15.12 -4.83
CA GLY A 174 -3.41 15.90 -3.97
C GLY A 174 -4.16 15.01 -2.98
N TYR A 175 -4.46 15.51 -1.77
CA TYR A 175 -5.12 14.70 -0.73
C TYR A 175 -6.54 14.23 -1.12
N GLU A 176 -7.31 15.05 -1.85
CA GLU A 176 -8.64 14.65 -2.35
C GLU A 176 -8.54 13.62 -3.47
N GLN A 177 -7.54 13.77 -4.35
CA GLN A 177 -7.27 12.80 -5.41
C GLN A 177 -6.84 11.45 -4.82
N HIS A 178 -6.02 11.48 -3.78
CA HIS A 178 -5.66 10.28 -3.03
C HIS A 178 -6.89 9.57 -2.45
N ASP A 179 -7.76 10.29 -1.75
CA ASP A 179 -8.91 9.69 -1.09
C ASP A 179 -9.93 9.15 -2.09
N TYR A 180 -10.14 9.83 -3.22
CA TYR A 180 -10.96 9.32 -4.30
C TYR A 180 -10.35 8.05 -4.93
N ALA A 181 -9.04 8.06 -5.20
CA ALA A 181 -8.35 6.92 -5.79
C ALA A 181 -8.39 5.70 -4.86
N THR A 182 -8.07 5.85 -3.57
CA THR A 182 -8.12 4.76 -2.58
C THR A 182 -9.54 4.29 -2.33
N ALA A 183 -10.54 5.18 -2.36
CA ALA A 183 -11.94 4.78 -2.32
C ALA A 183 -12.30 3.87 -3.52
N ALA A 184 -11.84 4.19 -4.72
CA ALA A 184 -12.15 3.42 -5.92
C ALA A 184 -11.42 2.07 -5.97
N ILE A 185 -10.12 2.03 -5.67
CA ILE A 185 -9.27 0.85 -5.90
C ILE A 185 -9.05 -0.01 -4.64
N SER A 186 -9.50 0.46 -3.47
CA SER A 186 -9.34 -0.25 -2.20
C SER A 186 -10.62 -0.29 -1.38
N HIS A 187 -11.23 0.85 -1.04
CA HIS A 187 -12.32 0.87 -0.06
C HIS A 187 -13.64 0.28 -0.61
N LEU A 188 -14.09 0.75 -1.78
CA LEU A 188 -15.27 0.21 -2.42
C LEU A 188 -15.14 -1.30 -2.72
N PRO A 189 -14.01 -1.82 -3.24
CA PRO A 189 -13.79 -3.26 -3.36
C PRO A 189 -14.01 -4.04 -2.05
N HIS A 190 -13.59 -3.51 -0.90
CA HIS A 190 -13.87 -4.16 0.39
C HIS A 190 -15.35 -4.13 0.74
N VAL A 191 -16.03 -2.99 0.57
CA VAL A 191 -17.49 -2.89 0.79
C VAL A 191 -18.24 -3.90 -0.08
N ILE A 192 -17.88 -4.01 -1.36
CA ILE A 192 -18.45 -4.99 -2.28
C ILE A 192 -18.18 -6.42 -1.78
N ALA A 193 -16.92 -6.75 -1.43
CA ALA A 193 -16.58 -8.08 -0.93
C ALA A 193 -17.36 -8.47 0.34
N TYR A 194 -17.45 -7.56 1.33
CA TYR A 194 -18.26 -7.79 2.54
C TYR A 194 -19.73 -8.00 2.21
N SER A 195 -20.31 -7.15 1.36
CA SER A 195 -21.72 -7.26 0.96
C SER A 195 -22.00 -8.55 0.18
N LEU A 196 -21.09 -9.00 -0.68
CA LEU A 196 -21.22 -10.22 -1.45
C LEU A 196 -21.16 -11.47 -0.57
N VAL A 197 -20.27 -11.50 0.44
CA VAL A 197 -20.23 -12.57 1.43
C VAL A 197 -21.53 -12.61 2.25
N ASN A 198 -22.04 -11.46 2.69
CA ASN A 198 -23.28 -11.39 3.46
C ASN A 198 -24.49 -11.80 2.62
N LEU A 199 -24.55 -11.41 1.34
CA LEU A 199 -25.59 -11.83 0.41
C LEU A 199 -25.64 -13.36 0.28
N VAL A 200 -24.49 -14.01 0.08
CA VAL A 200 -24.43 -15.47 0.01
C VAL A 200 -24.82 -16.10 1.34
N ARG A 201 -24.31 -15.60 2.47
CA ARG A 201 -24.69 -16.08 3.81
C ARG A 201 -26.20 -16.01 4.05
N GLU A 202 -26.85 -14.92 3.63
CA GLU A 202 -28.28 -14.69 3.82
C GLU A 202 -29.16 -15.47 2.84
N SER A 203 -28.59 -15.87 1.69
CA SER A 203 -29.27 -16.67 0.67
C SER A 203 -29.03 -18.17 0.80
N ASP A 204 -28.06 -18.58 1.62
CA ASP A 204 -27.73 -19.99 1.81
C ASP A 204 -28.85 -20.69 2.59
N ASP A 205 -29.07 -21.97 2.26
CA ASP A 205 -30.08 -22.77 2.93
C ASP A 205 -29.55 -23.38 4.23
N GLU A 206 -30.42 -24.06 4.98
CA GLU A 206 -30.04 -24.73 6.23
C GLU A 206 -28.96 -25.82 6.03
N ASN A 207 -28.77 -26.31 4.80
CA ASN A 207 -27.75 -27.31 4.46
C ASN A 207 -26.40 -26.68 4.09
N GLU A 208 -26.29 -25.35 4.07
CA GLU A 208 -25.09 -24.60 3.69
C GLU A 208 -24.51 -25.02 2.33
N ILE A 209 -25.38 -25.27 1.34
CA ILE A 209 -24.95 -25.72 0.01
C ILE A 209 -24.05 -24.69 -0.66
N MET A 210 -24.40 -23.40 -0.61
CA MET A 210 -23.61 -22.34 -1.26
C MET A 210 -22.24 -22.23 -0.62
N LYS A 211 -22.15 -22.26 0.71
CA LYS A 211 -20.88 -22.30 1.44
C LYS A 211 -20.04 -23.52 1.09
N THR A 212 -20.67 -24.69 0.91
CA THR A 212 -19.97 -25.93 0.59
C THR A 212 -19.33 -25.89 -0.80
N ILE A 213 -20.03 -25.33 -1.79
CA ILE A 213 -19.54 -25.24 -3.18
C ILE A 213 -18.80 -23.93 -3.48
N ALA A 214 -18.70 -23.01 -2.52
CA ALA A 214 -17.94 -21.77 -2.62
C ALA A 214 -16.42 -22.05 -2.73
N ALA A 215 -15.97 -22.38 -3.94
CA ALA A 215 -14.59 -22.66 -4.29
C ALA A 215 -14.10 -21.75 -5.43
N GLY A 216 -12.78 -21.63 -5.57
CA GLY A 216 -12.14 -20.85 -6.64
C GLY A 216 -12.54 -19.38 -6.63
N GLY A 217 -13.23 -18.93 -7.68
CA GLY A 217 -13.47 -17.51 -7.97
C GLY A 217 -14.22 -16.74 -6.89
N PHE A 218 -15.19 -17.35 -6.18
CA PHE A 218 -15.88 -16.67 -5.08
C PHE A 218 -14.88 -16.34 -3.95
N LYS A 219 -14.13 -17.34 -3.49
CA LYS A 219 -13.12 -17.16 -2.43
C LYS A 219 -12.05 -16.15 -2.82
N ASP A 220 -11.65 -16.12 -4.09
CA ASP A 220 -10.64 -15.19 -4.58
C ASP A 220 -11.14 -13.74 -4.59
N ILE A 221 -12.35 -13.50 -5.12
CA ILE A 221 -12.98 -12.17 -5.14
C ILE A 221 -13.27 -11.68 -3.72
N THR A 222 -13.71 -12.57 -2.82
CA THR A 222 -14.07 -12.21 -1.45
C THR A 222 -12.91 -12.36 -0.45
N ARG A 223 -11.68 -12.68 -0.89
CA ARG A 223 -10.53 -12.89 0.00
C ARG A 223 -10.32 -11.73 0.98
N ILE A 224 -10.53 -10.51 0.49
CA ILE A 224 -10.34 -9.28 1.26
C ILE A 224 -11.42 -9.05 2.34
N ALA A 225 -12.56 -9.73 2.28
CA ALA A 225 -13.59 -9.67 3.32
C ALA A 225 -13.14 -10.34 4.64
N SER A 226 -12.02 -11.08 4.64
CA SER A 226 -11.40 -11.60 5.87
C SER A 226 -10.52 -10.56 6.60
N SER A 227 -10.44 -9.33 6.09
CA SER A 227 -9.73 -8.22 6.75
C SER A 227 -10.42 -7.78 8.05
N SER A 228 -9.69 -7.05 8.90
CA SER A 228 -10.19 -6.54 10.19
C SER A 228 -11.45 -5.67 10.02
N PRO A 229 -12.60 -6.05 10.61
CA PRO A 229 -13.84 -5.25 10.54
C PRO A 229 -13.68 -3.87 11.19
N VAL A 230 -12.97 -3.78 12.32
CA VAL A 230 -12.76 -2.52 13.04
C VAL A 230 -11.94 -1.52 12.21
N MET A 231 -10.96 -2.01 11.46
CA MET A 231 -10.18 -1.17 10.55
C MET A 231 -11.06 -0.62 9.41
N TRP A 232 -11.86 -1.50 8.79
CA TRP A 232 -12.72 -1.12 7.67
C TRP A 232 -13.90 -0.23 8.07
N GLU A 233 -14.44 -0.40 9.28
CA GLU A 233 -15.38 0.56 9.88
C GLU A 233 -14.77 1.97 9.93
N ASN A 234 -13.56 2.10 10.48
CA ASN A 234 -12.88 3.38 10.58
C ASN A 234 -12.58 3.99 9.21
N ILE A 235 -12.15 3.19 8.22
CA ILE A 235 -11.93 3.66 6.85
C ILE A 235 -13.23 4.18 6.23
N CYS A 236 -14.34 3.45 6.39
CA CYS A 236 -15.65 3.86 5.90
C CYS A 236 -16.12 5.17 6.54
N LEU A 237 -15.87 5.37 7.84
CA LEU A 237 -16.22 6.60 8.54
C LEU A 237 -15.33 7.78 8.14
N SER A 238 -14.03 7.57 7.91
CA SER A 238 -13.10 8.64 7.57
C SER A 238 -13.12 9.04 6.09
N ASN A 239 -13.48 8.13 5.17
CA ASN A 239 -13.57 8.42 3.72
C ASN A 239 -15.00 8.28 3.17
N GLN A 240 -16.00 8.53 4.02
CA GLN A 240 -17.41 8.31 3.73
C GLN A 240 -17.87 8.99 2.43
N GLU A 241 -17.53 10.26 2.24
CA GLU A 241 -17.96 11.06 1.09
C GLU A 241 -17.55 10.43 -0.24
N GLN A 242 -16.28 10.02 -0.37
CA GLN A 242 -15.78 9.42 -1.61
C GLN A 242 -16.32 8.01 -1.81
N ILE A 243 -16.47 7.23 -0.73
CA ILE A 243 -17.05 5.88 -0.78
C ILE A 243 -18.50 5.94 -1.26
N LEU A 244 -19.33 6.83 -0.70
CA LEU A 244 -20.73 6.98 -1.11
C LEU A 244 -20.83 7.37 -2.59
N LYS A 245 -20.05 8.36 -3.03
CA LYS A 245 -20.03 8.78 -4.43
C LYS A 245 -19.71 7.62 -5.38
N LEU A 246 -18.71 6.81 -5.04
CA LEU A 246 -18.32 5.66 -5.89
C LEU A 246 -19.29 4.49 -5.77
N LEU A 247 -19.90 4.29 -4.60
CA LEU A 247 -20.92 3.27 -4.37
C LEU A 247 -22.17 3.58 -5.21
N ASP A 248 -22.62 4.83 -5.25
CA ASP A 248 -23.77 5.24 -6.08
C ASP A 248 -23.49 4.98 -7.58
N ASN A 249 -22.28 5.32 -8.05
CA ASN A 249 -21.87 5.02 -9.43
C ASN A 249 -21.83 3.50 -9.70
N TYR A 250 -21.39 2.71 -8.72
CA TYR A 250 -21.34 1.26 -8.84
C TYR A 250 -22.75 0.64 -8.85
N ILE A 251 -23.66 1.13 -8.00
CA ILE A 251 -25.08 0.74 -8.01
C ILE A 251 -25.68 1.02 -9.39
N HIS A 252 -25.46 2.21 -9.95
CA HIS A 252 -25.92 2.53 -11.30
C HIS A 252 -25.36 1.55 -12.36
N THR A 253 -24.09 1.18 -12.24
CA THR A 253 -23.46 0.19 -13.14
C THR A 253 -24.12 -1.19 -13.01
N LEU A 254 -24.47 -1.62 -11.79
CA LEU A 254 -25.21 -2.86 -11.55
C LEU A 254 -26.63 -2.81 -12.12
N GLU A 255 -27.32 -1.68 -12.06
CA GLU A 255 -28.65 -1.50 -12.65
C GLU A 255 -28.64 -1.61 -14.18
N VAL A 256 -27.62 -1.02 -14.82
CA VAL A 256 -27.39 -1.18 -16.27
C VAL A 256 -27.15 -2.65 -16.60
N MET A 257 -26.24 -3.32 -15.88
CA MET A 257 -25.95 -4.74 -16.09
C MET A 257 -27.19 -5.62 -15.88
N ARG A 258 -27.99 -5.36 -14.85
CA ARG A 258 -29.27 -6.03 -14.59
C ARG A 258 -30.21 -5.88 -15.80
N THR A 259 -30.32 -4.68 -16.35
CA THR A 259 -31.20 -4.39 -17.49
C THR A 259 -30.75 -5.16 -18.74
N ASN A 260 -29.47 -5.12 -19.06
CA ASN A 260 -28.90 -5.88 -20.19
C ASN A 260 -29.14 -7.39 -20.05
N ILE A 261 -29.05 -7.94 -18.82
CA ILE A 261 -29.38 -9.34 -18.54
C ILE A 261 -30.88 -9.61 -18.73
N ALA A 262 -31.75 -8.75 -18.19
CA ALA A 262 -33.21 -8.91 -18.27
C ALA A 262 -33.72 -8.87 -19.72
N ASP A 263 -33.09 -8.03 -20.54
CA ASP A 263 -33.42 -7.86 -21.96
C ASP A 263 -32.72 -8.90 -22.86
N ALA A 264 -31.86 -9.74 -22.28
CA ALA A 264 -30.99 -10.69 -22.99
C ALA A 264 -30.16 -10.02 -24.12
N ASP A 265 -29.70 -8.79 -23.88
CA ASP A 265 -28.92 -7.99 -24.83
C ASP A 265 -27.48 -8.50 -24.93
N SER A 266 -27.28 -9.53 -25.76
CA SER A 266 -25.97 -10.16 -25.94
C SER A 266 -24.88 -9.19 -26.40
N PRO A 267 -25.10 -8.28 -27.37
CA PRO A 267 -24.10 -7.27 -27.73
C PRO A 267 -23.69 -6.38 -26.55
N ALA A 268 -24.65 -5.81 -25.81
CA ALA A 268 -24.34 -4.92 -24.69
C ALA A 268 -23.56 -5.63 -23.56
N LEU A 269 -23.87 -6.90 -23.30
CA LEU A 269 -23.14 -7.72 -22.34
C LEU A 269 -21.71 -7.99 -22.78
N LEU A 270 -21.50 -8.35 -24.05
CA LEU A 270 -20.17 -8.63 -24.59
C LEU A 270 -19.28 -7.39 -24.56
N ASP A 271 -19.83 -6.23 -24.92
CA ASP A 271 -19.11 -4.95 -24.89
C ASP A 271 -18.68 -4.60 -23.46
N ALA A 272 -19.59 -4.75 -22.49
CA ALA A 272 -19.30 -4.47 -21.08
C ALA A 272 -18.19 -5.39 -20.52
N PHE A 273 -18.24 -6.68 -20.82
CA PHE A 273 -17.21 -7.63 -20.37
C PHE A 273 -15.87 -7.42 -21.07
N THR A 274 -15.88 -7.08 -22.35
CA THR A 274 -14.65 -6.78 -23.12
C THR A 274 -13.97 -5.53 -22.58
N ALA A 275 -14.73 -4.45 -22.33
CA ALA A 275 -14.18 -3.23 -21.74
C ALA A 275 -13.56 -3.48 -20.35
N ALA A 276 -14.21 -4.29 -19.52
CA ALA A 276 -13.68 -4.68 -18.22
C ALA A 276 -12.39 -5.52 -18.33
N LYS A 277 -12.37 -6.48 -19.26
CA LYS A 277 -11.19 -7.29 -19.56
C LYS A 277 -10.02 -6.44 -20.03
N ASP A 278 -10.23 -5.57 -21.03
CA ASP A 278 -9.19 -4.75 -21.62
C ASP A 278 -8.56 -3.81 -20.57
N TYR A 279 -9.39 -3.16 -19.75
CA TYR A 279 -8.88 -2.30 -18.68
C TYR A 279 -8.09 -3.11 -17.65
N ARG A 280 -8.60 -4.27 -17.22
CA ARG A 280 -7.92 -5.15 -16.26
C ARG A 280 -6.58 -5.66 -16.79
N ASP A 281 -6.54 -6.13 -18.03
CA ASP A 281 -5.33 -6.66 -18.67
C ASP A 281 -4.28 -5.56 -18.90
N SER A 282 -4.72 -4.29 -18.96
CA SER A 282 -3.82 -3.13 -19.04
C SER A 282 -3.15 -2.75 -17.70
N ILE A 283 -3.60 -3.32 -16.57
CA ILE A 283 -3.02 -3.05 -15.26
C ILE A 283 -1.64 -3.74 -15.18
N THR A 284 -0.61 -3.00 -15.53
CA THR A 284 0.78 -3.39 -15.29
C THR A 284 1.08 -3.32 -13.80
N ILE A 285 1.90 -4.24 -13.28
CA ILE A 285 2.31 -4.23 -11.86
C ILE A 285 3.24 -3.03 -11.53
N THR A 286 3.63 -2.24 -12.53
CA THR A 286 4.52 -1.09 -12.40
C THR A 286 3.84 0.25 -12.73
N ALA A 287 4.24 1.29 -11.99
CA ALA A 287 3.71 2.66 -12.07
C ALA A 287 3.84 3.23 -13.49
N LYS A 288 2.75 3.81 -14.02
CA LYS A 288 2.81 4.75 -15.13
C LYS A 288 3.47 6.06 -14.67
N GLY A 289 4.79 6.11 -14.71
CA GLY A 289 5.60 7.30 -14.51
C GLY A 289 6.90 7.19 -15.30
N ALA A 290 7.07 8.07 -16.29
CA ALA A 290 8.19 8.17 -17.24
C ALA A 290 8.67 6.81 -17.79
N LEU A 291 7.99 6.27 -18.81
CA LEU A 291 8.45 5.15 -19.68
C LEU A 291 9.52 4.27 -19.02
N LYS A 292 9.22 3.67 -17.85
CA LYS A 292 10.11 2.66 -17.31
C LYS A 292 9.86 1.45 -18.18
N ASN A 293 10.83 1.16 -19.03
CA ASN A 293 10.84 -0.07 -19.80
C ASN A 293 10.58 -1.22 -18.82
N VAL A 294 9.56 -2.00 -19.15
CA VAL A 294 9.19 -3.20 -18.43
C VAL A 294 10.08 -4.31 -18.98
N TYR A 295 10.89 -4.92 -18.12
CA TYR A 295 11.88 -5.92 -18.53
C TYR A 295 11.38 -7.31 -18.14
N GLU A 296 10.47 -7.86 -18.93
CA GLU A 296 9.78 -9.11 -18.60
C GLU A 296 10.09 -10.22 -19.59
N LEU A 297 10.08 -11.46 -19.09
CA LEU A 297 10.11 -12.66 -19.90
C LEU A 297 9.07 -13.66 -19.37
N TYR A 298 8.56 -14.47 -20.27
CA TYR A 298 7.61 -15.53 -19.96
C TYR A 298 8.25 -16.86 -20.33
N LEU A 299 8.07 -17.88 -19.52
CA LEU A 299 8.61 -19.21 -19.82
C LEU A 299 7.62 -20.33 -19.53
N ASP A 300 7.69 -21.37 -20.35
CA ASP A 300 6.98 -22.61 -20.07
C ASP A 300 7.62 -23.29 -18.87
N LEU A 301 6.79 -23.65 -17.90
CA LEU A 301 7.21 -24.35 -16.69
C LEU A 301 6.32 -25.57 -16.50
N ILE A 302 6.95 -26.72 -16.32
CA ILE A 302 6.24 -27.94 -15.94
C ILE A 302 5.75 -27.77 -14.50
N ASP A 303 4.47 -28.07 -14.27
CA ASP A 303 3.85 -28.01 -12.95
C ASP A 303 4.28 -29.23 -12.11
N GLU A 304 5.48 -29.15 -11.58
CA GLU A 304 6.08 -30.16 -10.71
C GLU A 304 6.84 -29.53 -9.54
N THR A 305 7.02 -30.32 -8.47
CA THR A 305 7.78 -29.90 -7.30
C THR A 305 9.19 -29.46 -7.71
N GLY A 306 9.53 -28.21 -7.40
CA GLY A 306 10.86 -27.66 -7.65
C GLY A 306 11.03 -26.96 -9.01
N GLY A 307 10.01 -26.90 -9.87
CA GLY A 307 10.08 -26.18 -11.15
C GLY A 307 10.50 -24.72 -10.97
N ILE A 308 9.76 -23.97 -10.15
CA ILE A 308 10.05 -22.56 -9.85
C ILE A 308 11.41 -22.41 -9.15
N ALA A 309 11.70 -23.28 -8.19
CA ALA A 309 12.95 -23.26 -7.44
C ALA A 309 14.16 -23.44 -8.36
N THR A 310 14.06 -24.29 -9.37
CA THR A 310 15.12 -24.54 -10.36
C THR A 310 15.41 -23.27 -11.16
N VAL A 311 14.36 -22.62 -11.67
CA VAL A 311 14.48 -21.35 -12.41
C VAL A 311 15.11 -20.27 -11.55
N ALA A 312 14.61 -20.08 -10.32
CA ALA A 312 15.15 -19.11 -9.37
C ALA A 312 16.63 -19.40 -9.03
N THR A 313 16.99 -20.67 -8.87
CA THR A 313 18.37 -21.09 -8.56
C THR A 313 19.31 -20.83 -9.72
N ILE A 314 18.88 -21.10 -10.96
CA ILE A 314 19.67 -20.81 -12.16
C ILE A 314 20.00 -19.32 -12.23
N LEU A 315 18.99 -18.46 -12.04
CA LEU A 315 19.17 -17.01 -12.08
C LEU A 315 20.06 -16.50 -10.92
N ALA A 316 19.77 -16.94 -9.69
CA ALA A 316 20.54 -16.54 -8.52
C ALA A 316 22.01 -16.98 -8.59
N SER A 317 22.29 -18.20 -9.08
CA SER A 317 23.66 -18.71 -9.26
C SER A 317 24.49 -17.91 -10.28
N ASN A 318 23.83 -17.08 -11.08
CA ASN A 318 24.44 -16.19 -12.06
C ASN A 318 24.27 -14.70 -11.68
N ASN A 319 23.97 -14.41 -10.41
CA ASN A 319 23.79 -13.06 -9.86
C ASN A 319 22.69 -12.24 -10.55
N LEU A 320 21.64 -12.90 -11.05
CA LEU A 320 20.47 -12.23 -11.63
C LEU A 320 19.34 -12.18 -10.61
N SER A 321 19.02 -10.97 -10.15
CA SER A 321 17.90 -10.74 -9.23
C SER A 321 16.58 -10.62 -9.96
N ILE A 322 15.58 -11.37 -9.49
CA ILE A 322 14.21 -11.27 -9.96
C ILE A 322 13.53 -10.12 -9.22
N LYS A 323 12.93 -9.19 -9.96
CA LYS A 323 12.12 -8.09 -9.42
C LYS A 323 10.71 -8.54 -9.08
N ASN A 324 10.11 -9.37 -9.93
CA ASN A 324 8.77 -9.92 -9.70
C ASN A 324 8.63 -11.30 -10.36
N ILE A 325 7.80 -12.16 -9.78
CA ILE A 325 7.52 -13.51 -10.26
C ILE A 325 6.03 -13.81 -10.12
N GLY A 326 5.43 -14.38 -11.16
CA GLY A 326 4.01 -14.72 -11.15
C GLY A 326 3.69 -15.95 -11.98
N ILE A 327 2.73 -16.76 -11.51
CA ILE A 327 2.16 -17.84 -12.29
C ILE A 327 0.97 -17.28 -13.07
N ILE A 328 0.92 -17.58 -14.36
CA ILE A 328 -0.22 -17.22 -15.21
C ILE A 328 -1.22 -18.36 -15.18
N HIS A 329 -2.41 -18.09 -14.62
CA HIS A 329 -3.46 -19.09 -14.46
C HIS A 329 -4.37 -19.22 -15.70
N ASN A 330 -4.38 -18.22 -16.60
CA ASN A 330 -5.21 -18.25 -17.80
C ASN A 330 -4.41 -18.74 -19.02
N ARG A 331 -4.57 -20.01 -19.38
CA ARG A 331 -3.87 -20.65 -20.51
C ARG A 331 -4.54 -20.41 -21.86
N GLU A 332 -5.71 -19.77 -21.92
CA GLU A 332 -6.44 -19.60 -23.19
C GLU A 332 -5.75 -18.63 -24.16
N PHE A 333 -4.89 -17.72 -23.69
CA PHE A 333 -4.30 -16.65 -24.53
C PHE A 333 -2.80 -16.38 -24.30
N GLU A 334 -2.12 -17.12 -23.40
CA GLU A 334 -0.71 -16.86 -23.06
C GLU A 334 0.16 -18.12 -23.18
N GLY A 335 1.26 -18.01 -23.94
CA GLY A 335 2.38 -18.96 -23.89
C GLY A 335 3.28 -18.62 -22.71
N GLY A 336 3.73 -19.63 -21.96
CA GLY A 336 4.47 -19.46 -20.71
C GLY A 336 3.58 -19.58 -19.47
N VAL A 337 4.02 -20.42 -18.52
CA VAL A 337 3.35 -20.65 -17.22
C VAL A 337 3.90 -19.72 -16.14
N LEU A 338 5.15 -19.27 -16.28
CA LEU A 338 5.85 -18.41 -15.33
C LEU A 338 6.24 -17.08 -15.98
N ARG A 339 5.84 -15.96 -15.37
CA ARG A 339 6.29 -14.60 -15.69
C ARG A 339 7.41 -14.20 -14.74
N LEU A 340 8.51 -13.67 -15.28
CA LEU A 340 9.60 -13.07 -14.52
C LEU A 340 9.80 -11.62 -14.98
N GLU A 341 9.93 -10.72 -14.01
CA GLU A 341 10.29 -9.32 -14.23
C GLU A 341 11.71 -9.08 -13.70
N MET A 342 12.54 -8.40 -14.50
CA MET A 342 13.93 -8.06 -14.19
C MET A 342 14.06 -6.56 -13.88
N TYR A 343 15.15 -6.17 -13.22
CA TYR A 343 15.37 -4.77 -12.82
C TYR A 343 15.77 -3.87 -14.00
N ASP A 344 16.47 -4.42 -14.99
CA ASP A 344 16.98 -3.71 -16.16
C ASP A 344 17.05 -4.62 -17.41
N GLY A 345 17.29 -4.01 -18.57
CA GLY A 345 17.33 -4.72 -19.85
C GLY A 345 18.55 -5.63 -20.03
N GLU A 346 19.66 -5.33 -19.36
CA GLU A 346 20.86 -6.18 -19.37
C GLU A 346 20.59 -7.48 -18.62
N SER A 347 19.99 -7.38 -17.44
CA SER A 347 19.56 -8.52 -16.62
C SER A 347 18.53 -9.38 -17.35
N LEU A 348 17.60 -8.76 -18.08
CA LEU A 348 16.65 -9.48 -18.95
C LEU A 348 17.37 -10.25 -20.05
N ALA A 349 18.25 -9.60 -20.81
CA ALA A 349 18.99 -10.26 -21.89
C ALA A 349 19.82 -11.44 -21.37
N LEU A 350 20.49 -11.28 -20.23
CA LEU A 350 21.25 -12.35 -19.57
C LEU A 350 20.34 -13.48 -19.08
N ALA A 351 19.19 -13.16 -18.47
CA ALA A 351 18.22 -14.15 -18.00
C ALA A 351 17.64 -14.97 -19.16
N VAL A 352 17.24 -14.31 -20.26
CA VAL A 352 16.74 -14.98 -21.47
C VAL A 352 17.79 -15.91 -22.05
N ALA A 353 19.03 -15.44 -22.23
CA ALA A 353 20.12 -16.24 -22.77
C ALA A 353 20.43 -17.46 -21.87
N LEU A 354 20.44 -17.25 -20.56
CA LEU A 354 20.71 -18.30 -19.57
C LEU A 354 19.59 -19.34 -19.54
N LEU A 355 18.33 -18.94 -19.47
CA LEU A 355 17.20 -19.87 -19.41
C LEU A 355 17.04 -20.65 -20.72
N LYS A 356 17.30 -20.03 -21.89
CA LYS A 356 17.38 -20.75 -23.18
C LYS A 356 18.51 -21.77 -23.19
N LYS A 357 19.68 -21.46 -22.61
CA LYS A 357 20.80 -22.41 -22.45
C LYS A 357 20.43 -23.61 -21.57
N HIS A 358 19.51 -23.42 -20.63
CA HIS A 358 18.93 -24.48 -19.79
C HIS A 358 17.67 -25.11 -20.40
N HIS A 359 17.40 -24.91 -21.69
CA HIS A 359 16.30 -25.52 -22.46
C HIS A 359 14.89 -25.09 -22.06
N TYR A 360 14.73 -23.94 -21.42
CA TYR A 360 13.40 -23.34 -21.25
C TYR A 360 12.93 -22.67 -22.54
N THR A 361 11.66 -22.86 -22.89
CA THR A 361 10.98 -22.10 -23.94
C THR A 361 10.64 -20.73 -23.38
N ILE A 362 11.19 -19.67 -23.98
CA ILE A 362 10.98 -18.28 -23.55
C ILE A 362 10.16 -17.53 -24.59
N TYR A 363 9.19 -16.75 -24.13
CA TYR A 363 8.41 -15.80 -24.91
C TYR A 363 8.78 -14.39 -24.45
N GLU A 364 9.27 -13.57 -25.38
CA GLU A 364 9.63 -12.16 -25.17
C GLU A 364 8.48 -11.30 -25.72
N ARG A 365 8.09 -10.24 -25.01
CA ARG A 365 6.99 -9.33 -25.40
C ARG A 365 7.42 -7.88 -25.34
#